data_AF-A0A132A5L5-F1
#
_entry.id   AF-A0A132A5L5-F1
#
_cell.length_a   1.000
_cell.length_b   1.000
_cell.length_c   1.000
_cell.angle_alpha   90.00
_cell.angle_beta   90.00
_cell.angle_gamma   90.00
#
_symmetry.space_group_name_H-M   'P 1'
#
loop_
_entity.id
_entity.type
_entity.pdbx_description
1 polymer ?
#
loop_
_entity_poly.entity_id
_entity_poly.type
_entity_poly.pdbx_seq_one_letter_code
_entity_poly.pdbx_strand_id
1 'polypeptide(L)'
;MIIIQNINTLHGEYGSKIFFDILKHCPKNCRAFIRVDARNYIKFRQCLAVVTEWKEISCQFVCHKVSILSNQLILIRTFDPIILFRLF
;
A
#
# COMPACT_ATOMS: atom_id res chain seq x y z
N MET A 1 -4.98 5.01 -8.54
CA MET A 1 -4.34 4.20 -7.49
C MET A 1 -5.12 4.32 -6.18
N ILE A 2 -5.66 3.21 -5.68
CA ILE A 2 -6.40 3.10 -4.40
C ILE A 2 -5.60 3.66 -3.20
N ILE A 3 -4.29 3.42 -3.17
CA ILE A 3 -3.43 3.87 -2.06
C ILE A 3 -3.33 5.40 -2.04
N ILE A 4 -3.12 6.06 -3.19
CA ILE A 4 -2.99 7.52 -3.27
C ILE A 4 -4.30 8.20 -2.84
N GLN A 5 -5.45 7.68 -3.27
CA GLN A 5 -6.74 8.25 -2.87
C GLN A 5 -6.95 8.15 -1.37
N ASN A 6 -6.66 7.00 -0.74
CA ASN A 6 -6.78 6.86 0.71
C ASN A 6 -5.78 7.74 1.47
N ILE A 7 -4.56 7.89 0.96
CA ILE A 7 -3.57 8.82 1.53
C ILE A 7 -4.10 10.26 1.50
N ASN A 8 -4.70 10.69 0.38
CA ASN A 8 -5.31 12.01 0.26
C ASN A 8 -6.48 12.19 1.24
N THR A 9 -7.34 11.17 1.40
CA THR A 9 -8.49 11.22 2.33
C THR A 9 -8.04 11.28 3.79
N LEU A 10 -7.01 10.53 4.17
CA LEU A 10 -6.57 10.44 5.58
C LEU A 10 -5.65 11.58 6.02
N HIS A 11 -4.81 12.08 5.14
CA HIS A 11 -3.78 13.07 5.48
C HIS A 11 -3.98 14.44 4.81
N GLY A 12 -5.02 14.60 4.00
CA GLY A 12 -5.28 15.81 3.22
C GLY A 12 -4.26 16.03 2.09
N GLU A 13 -4.52 17.01 1.21
CA GLU A 13 -3.69 17.30 0.03
C GLU A 13 -2.23 17.70 0.34
N TYR A 14 -1.99 18.26 1.54
CA TYR A 14 -0.65 18.67 1.98
C TYR A 14 0.11 17.54 2.70
N GLY A 15 -0.60 16.59 3.31
CA GLY A 15 0.00 15.42 3.97
C GLY A 15 0.25 14.24 3.02
N SER A 16 -0.19 14.33 1.77
CA SER A 16 -0.30 13.21 0.84
C SER A 16 0.84 13.03 -0.15
N LYS A 17 1.90 13.84 -0.07
CA LYS A 17 3.15 13.60 -0.82
C LYS A 17 3.95 12.43 -0.22
N ILE A 18 3.33 11.26 -0.15
CA ILE A 18 3.98 10.01 0.18
C ILE A 18 4.48 9.41 -1.12
N PHE A 19 5.80 9.42 -1.30
CA PHE A 19 6.45 8.73 -2.41
C PHE A 19 6.62 7.25 -2.06
N PHE A 20 6.13 6.39 -2.94
CA PHE A 20 6.30 4.95 -2.87
C PHE A 20 6.47 4.37 -4.26
N ASP A 21 7.27 3.32 -4.36
CA ASP A 21 7.49 2.58 -5.61
C ASP A 21 7.04 1.13 -5.43
N ILE A 22 6.42 0.56 -6.45
CA ILE A 22 6.10 -0.87 -6.47
C ILE A 22 7.25 -1.59 -7.17
N LEU A 23 8.03 -2.38 -6.42
CA LEU A 23 9.22 -3.07 -6.94
C LEU A 23 8.88 -4.38 -7.63
N LYS A 24 7.90 -5.12 -7.10
CA LYS A 24 7.50 -6.41 -7.65
C LYS A 24 6.07 -6.74 -7.25
N HIS A 25 5.31 -7.30 -8.18
CA HIS A 25 3.96 -7.77 -7.95
C HIS A 25 3.82 -9.24 -8.35
N CYS A 26 3.16 -10.00 -7.49
CA CYS A 26 2.85 -11.41 -7.68
C CYS A 26 1.34 -11.60 -7.54
N PRO A 27 0.59 -11.59 -8.65
CA PRO A 27 -0.86 -11.70 -8.62
C PRO A 27 -1.33 -13.07 -8.13
N LYS A 28 -0.57 -14.14 -8.41
CA LYS A 28 -0.90 -15.51 -7.97
C LYS A 28 -1.07 -15.63 -6.46
N ASN A 29 -0.29 -14.86 -5.70
CA ASN A 29 -0.27 -14.93 -4.24
C ASN A 29 -0.91 -13.68 -3.61
N CYS A 30 -1.49 -12.79 -4.42
CA CYS A 30 -1.93 -11.46 -4.03
C CYS A 30 -0.88 -10.71 -3.21
N ARG A 31 0.40 -10.74 -3.64
CA ARG A 31 1.52 -10.11 -2.92
C ARG A 31 2.24 -9.04 -3.73
N ALA A 32 2.57 -7.93 -3.09
CA ALA A 32 3.39 -6.87 -3.70
C ALA A 32 4.53 -6.45 -2.76
N PHE A 33 5.67 -6.13 -3.35
CA PHE A 33 6.80 -5.50 -2.69
C PHE A 33 6.76 -4.01 -3.01
N ILE A 34 6.64 -3.19 -1.98
CA ILE A 34 6.56 -1.75 -2.10
C ILE A 34 7.72 -1.12 -1.34
N ARG A 35 8.39 -0.17 -1.97
CA ARG A 35 9.43 0.67 -1.39
C ARG A 35 8.80 1.98 -0.96
N VAL A 36 9.07 2.42 0.26
CA VAL A 36 8.53 3.65 0.84
C VAL A 36 9.64 4.38 1.57
N ASP A 37 9.70 5.71 1.45
CA ASP A 37 10.61 6.49 2.28
C ASP A 37 10.35 6.19 3.77
N ALA A 38 11.40 5.95 4.54
CA ALA A 38 11.34 5.63 5.95
C ALA A 38 10.52 6.67 6.75
N ARG A 39 10.57 7.93 6.35
CA ARG A 39 9.81 9.03 6.96
C ARG A 39 8.30 8.89 6.77
N ASN A 40 7.88 8.27 5.67
CA ASN A 40 6.49 8.13 5.27
C ASN A 40 5.90 6.75 5.58
N TYR A 41 6.71 5.79 6.04
CA TYR A 41 6.26 4.43 6.33
C TYR A 41 5.10 4.36 7.31
N ILE A 42 5.18 5.11 8.41
CA ILE A 42 4.13 5.07 9.44
C ILE A 42 2.80 5.52 8.83
N LYS A 43 2.81 6.63 8.09
CA LYS A 43 1.64 7.16 7.38
C LYS A 43 1.11 6.17 6.34
N PHE A 44 2.01 5.60 5.54
CA PHE A 44 1.68 4.61 4.51
C PHE A 44 1.04 3.36 5.12
N ARG A 45 1.60 2.85 6.23
CA ARG A 45 1.05 1.69 6.95
C ARG A 45 -0.33 1.99 7.55
N GLN A 46 -0.52 3.19 8.11
CA GLN A 46 -1.81 3.64 8.61
C GLN A 46 -2.85 3.68 7.49
N CYS A 47 -2.49 4.23 6.32
CA CYS A 47 -3.38 4.26 5.17
C CYS A 47 -3.82 2.85 4.77
N LEU A 48 -2.88 1.93 4.60
CA LEU A 48 -3.17 0.53 4.26
C LEU A 48 -4.07 -0.17 5.29
N ALA A 49 -3.89 0.12 6.58
CA ALA A 49 -4.69 -0.49 7.64
C ALA A 49 -6.14 -0.01 7.63
N VAL A 50 -6.39 1.22 7.16
CA VAL A 50 -7.73 1.83 7.12
C VAL A 50 -8.48 1.48 5.84
N VAL A 51 -7.78 1.13 4.75
CA VAL A 51 -8.47 0.74 3.51
C VAL A 51 -9.15 -0.61 3.69
N THR A 52 -10.47 -0.58 3.88
CA THR A 52 -11.32 -1.77 4.05
C THR A 52 -12.17 -2.08 2.82
N GLU A 53 -12.34 -1.13 1.91
CA GLU A 53 -13.23 -1.25 0.76
C GLU A 53 -12.72 -0.43 -0.43
N TRP A 54 -12.89 -0.97 -1.62
CA TRP A 54 -12.58 -0.27 -2.87
C TRP A 54 -13.53 -0.67 -3.97
N LYS A 55 -14.26 0.31 -4.52
CA LYS A 55 -15.26 0.11 -5.57
C LYS A 55 -16.22 -1.04 -5.22
N GLU A 56 -16.76 -1.02 -3.99
CA GLU A 56 -17.70 -2.03 -3.48
C GLU A 56 -17.09 -3.42 -3.26
N ILE A 57 -15.76 -3.56 -3.39
CA ILE A 57 -15.03 -4.78 -3.10
C ILE A 57 -14.32 -4.63 -1.76
N SER A 58 -14.70 -5.45 -0.79
CA SER A 58 -14.03 -5.53 0.51
C SER A 58 -12.57 -5.94 0.32
N CYS A 59 -11.67 -5.17 0.90
CA CYS A 59 -10.24 -5.38 0.77
C CYS A 59 -9.54 -5.19 2.10
N GLN A 60 -8.47 -5.96 2.33
CA GLN A 60 -7.66 -5.81 3.51
C GLN A 60 -6.20 -5.94 3.10
N PHE A 61 -5.39 -4.96 3.49
CA PHE A 61 -3.96 -4.95 3.24
C PHE A 61 -3.21 -5.39 4.49
N VAL A 62 -2.48 -6.50 4.39
CA VAL A 62 -1.66 -7.01 5.48
C VAL A 62 -0.18 -6.80 5.16
N CYS A 63 0.51 -6.05 6.02
CA CYS A 63 1.96 -5.92 5.98
C CYS A 63 2.61 -7.15 6.63
N HIS A 64 3.31 -7.96 5.83
CA HIS A 64 3.93 -9.20 6.29
C HIS A 64 5.36 -9.01 6.82
N LYS A 65 6.16 -8.21 6.14
CA LYS A 65 7.57 -7.99 6.48
C LYS A 65 8.00 -6.61 6.04
N VAL A 66 8.83 -5.98 6.86
CA VAL A 66 9.48 -4.71 6.58
C VAL A 66 10.99 -4.91 6.63
N SER A 67 11.70 -4.45 5.60
CA SER A 67 13.17 -4.49 5.55
C SER A 67 13.74 -3.08 5.40
N ILE A 68 14.63 -2.69 6.32
CA ILE A 68 15.23 -1.35 6.37
C ILE A 68 16.35 -1.18 5.31
N LEU A 69 16.97 -2.29 4.89
CA LEU A 69 18.15 -2.31 4.00
C LEU A 69 17.94 -1.67 2.62
N SER A 70 16.70 -1.45 2.19
CA SER A 70 16.37 -0.90 0.87
C SER A 70 15.14 0.02 0.95
N ASN A 71 15.25 1.14 1.66
CA ASN A 71 14.18 2.14 1.83
C ASN A 71 12.81 1.51 2.14
N GLN A 72 12.76 0.76 3.23
CA GLN A 72 11.56 0.12 3.78
C GLN A 72 10.74 -0.64 2.75
N LEU A 73 11.23 -1.85 2.44
CA LEU A 73 10.53 -2.82 1.62
C LEU A 73 9.35 -3.41 2.41
N ILE A 74 8.13 -3.17 1.96
CA ILE A 74 6.89 -3.67 2.57
C ILE A 74 6.35 -4.78 1.68
N LEU A 75 6.23 -5.99 2.22
CA LEU A 75 5.45 -7.05 1.59
C LEU A 75 3.98 -6.89 2.00
N ILE A 76 3.13 -6.53 1.05
CA ILE A 76 1.70 -6.43 1.27
C ILE A 76 0.99 -7.63 0.68
N ARG A 77 -0.02 -8.15 1.37
CA ARG A 77 -0.99 -9.09 0.82
C ARG A 77 -2.39 -8.50 0.79
N THR A 78 -3.11 -8.71 -0.31
CA THR A 78 -4.57 -8.47 -0.40
C THR A 78 -5.32 -9.79 -0.40
N PHE A 79 -6.60 -9.75 0.01
CA PHE A 79 -7.50 -10.89 -0.13
C PHE A 79 -7.97 -11.10 -1.58
N ASP A 80 -7.96 -10.04 -2.39
CA ASP A 80 -8.41 -10.08 -3.78
C ASP A 80 -7.26 -9.72 -4.76
N PRO A 81 -6.94 -10.58 -5.75
CA PRO A 81 -5.91 -10.33 -6.75
C PRO A 81 -6.22 -9.16 -7.69
N ILE A 82 -7.51 -8.84 -7.93
CA ILE A 82 -7.95 -7.76 -8.82
C ILE A 82 -7.55 -6.40 -8.25
N ILE A 83 -7.63 -6.26 -6.93
CA ILE A 83 -7.31 -5.02 -6.22
C ILE A 83 -5.80 -4.75 -6.27
N LEU A 84 -4.99 -5.79 -6.18
CA LEU A 84 -3.54 -5.69 -6.29
C LEU A 84 -3.10 -5.37 -7.71
N PHE A 85 -3.79 -5.91 -8.72
CA PHE A 85 -3.58 -5.55 -10.13
C PHE A 85 -3.90 -4.07 -10.43
N ARG A 86 -4.86 -3.48 -9.72
CA ARG A 86 -5.25 -2.07 -9.85
C ARG A 86 -4.50 -1.11 -8.90
N LEU A 87 -3.47 -1.61 -8.22
CA LEU A 87 -2.41 -0.78 -7.65
C LEU A 87 -1.48 -0.21 -8.73
N PHE A 88 -1.48 -0.82 -9.91
CA PHE A 88 -0.78 -0.36 -11.12
C PHE A 88 -1.61 0.67 -11.88
#